data_AF-A0A3C1BXS1-F1
#
_entry.id   AF-A0A3C1BXS1-F1
#
_cell.length_a   1.000
_cell.length_b   1.000
_cell.length_c   1.000
_cell.angle_alpha   90.00
_cell.angle_beta   90.00
_cell.angle_gamma   90.00
#
_symmetry.space_group_name_H-M   'P 1'
#
loop_
_entity.id
_entity.type
_entity.pdbx_description
1 polymer ?
#
loop_
_entity_poly.entity_id
_entity_poly.type
_entity_poly.pdbx_seq_one_letter_code
_entity_poly.pdbx_strand_id
1 'polypeptide(L)'
;KNEAGQVCAAVISRLESQVVDGRRAMVPTGEEFTLECDLVLIAAGFTGCEKYVAEAFGVGLTPRGTVADTRYATSQPKVFACGDMRRGQSLVVWALREGRDTAAVVDESLMGYTNL
;
A
#
# COMPACT_ATOMS: atom_id res chain seq x y z
N LYS A 1 -23.06 -17.33 6.61
CA LYS A 1 -23.26 -18.05 5.33
C LYS A 1 -24.46 -18.96 5.49
N ASN A 2 -25.29 -19.14 4.46
CA ASN A 2 -26.41 -20.08 4.50
C ASN A 2 -25.93 -21.55 4.34
N GLU A 3 -26.86 -22.50 4.38
CA GLU A 3 -26.57 -23.94 4.22
C GLU A 3 -25.89 -24.28 2.87
N ALA A 4 -26.10 -23.46 1.84
CA ALA A 4 -25.47 -23.59 0.52
C ALA A 4 -24.08 -22.92 0.43
N GLY A 5 -23.57 -22.34 1.54
CA GLY A 5 -22.26 -21.70 1.59
C GLY A 5 -22.20 -20.26 1.05
N GLN A 6 -23.35 -19.67 0.71
CA GLN A 6 -23.45 -18.29 0.21
C GLN A 6 -23.41 -17.28 1.37
N VAL A 7 -22.91 -16.08 1.12
CA VAL A 7 -22.98 -14.98 2.08
C VAL A 7 -24.45 -14.61 2.29
N CYS A 8 -24.83 -14.29 3.53
CA CYS A 8 -26.21 -13.95 3.90
C CYS A 8 -26.27 -12.79 4.90
N ALA A 9 -25.20 -12.59 5.69
CA ALA A 9 -25.06 -11.45 6.59
C ALA A 9 -23.58 -11.22 6.92
N ALA A 10 -23.28 -10.00 7.38
CA ALA A 10 -22.02 -9.60 7.99
C ALA A 10 -22.25 -9.23 9.46
N VAL A 11 -21.47 -9.83 10.36
CA VAL A 11 -21.40 -9.44 11.78
C VAL A 11 -20.34 -8.37 11.90
N ILE A 12 -20.71 -7.21 12.45
CA ILE A 12 -19.88 -6.01 12.49
C ILE A 12 -19.76 -5.54 13.94
N SER A 13 -18.52 -5.33 14.40
CA SER A 13 -18.25 -4.73 15.71
C SER A 13 -18.47 -3.22 15.68
N ARG A 14 -19.18 -2.71 16.69
CA ARG A 14 -19.39 -1.28 16.85
C ARG A 14 -18.15 -0.65 17.49
N LEU A 15 -17.62 0.37 16.81
CA LEU A 15 -16.45 1.12 17.27
C LEU A 15 -16.83 2.54 17.68
N GLU A 16 -16.13 3.08 18.67
CA GLU A 16 -16.26 4.49 19.09
C GLU A 16 -14.93 5.23 19.01
N SER A 17 -15.00 6.53 18.75
CA SER A 17 -13.82 7.37 18.58
C SER A 17 -13.35 7.90 19.94
N GLN A 18 -12.21 7.41 20.43
CA GLN A 18 -11.61 7.86 21.69
C GLN A 18 -10.21 8.43 21.48
N VAL A 19 -9.70 9.16 22.47
CA VAL A 19 -8.29 9.58 22.52
C VAL A 19 -7.53 8.62 23.42
N VAL A 20 -6.63 7.85 22.83
CA VAL A 20 -5.76 6.88 23.51
C VAL A 20 -4.32 7.32 23.29
N ASP A 21 -3.56 7.51 24.36
CA ASP A 21 -2.15 7.98 24.30
C ASP A 21 -1.95 9.24 23.43
N GLY A 22 -2.89 10.19 23.53
CA GLY A 22 -2.85 11.45 22.79
C GLY A 22 -3.17 11.33 21.30
N ARG A 23 -3.57 10.16 20.81
CA ARG A 23 -3.99 9.92 19.42
C ARG A 23 -5.45 9.49 19.35
N ARG A 24 -6.16 9.92 18.32
CA ARG A 24 -7.53 9.43 18.07
C ARG A 24 -7.47 7.99 17.58
N ALA A 25 -8.21 7.10 18.22
CA ALA A 25 -8.34 5.71 17.85
C ALA A 25 -9.82 5.29 17.82
N MET A 26 -10.15 4.31 16.98
CA MET A 26 -11.44 3.64 17.01
C MET A 26 -11.35 2.43 17.95
N VAL A 27 -12.07 2.48 19.06
CA VAL A 27 -12.02 1.46 20.13
C VAL A 27 -13.28 0.59 20.06
N PRO A 28 -13.17 -0.75 20.14
CA PRO A 28 -14.33 -1.62 20.22
C PRO A 28 -15.18 -1.35 21.46
N THR A 29 -16.49 -1.23 21.26
CA THR A 29 -17.46 -1.02 22.35
C THR A 29 -17.84 -2.32 23.07
N GLY A 30 -17.51 -3.47 22.47
CA GLY A 30 -18.03 -4.79 22.89
C GLY A 30 -19.41 -5.12 22.32
N GLU A 31 -20.08 -4.16 21.65
CA GLU A 31 -21.32 -4.40 20.95
C GLU A 31 -21.06 -4.86 19.50
N GLU A 32 -21.92 -5.75 19.02
CA GLU A 32 -21.96 -6.21 17.63
C GLU A 32 -23.36 -6.02 17.07
N PHE A 33 -23.44 -5.84 15.75
CA PHE A 33 -24.70 -5.87 15.03
C PHE A 33 -24.55 -6.71 13.76
N THR A 34 -25.66 -7.26 13.29
CA THR A 34 -25.70 -8.06 12.07
C THR A 34 -26.38 -7.26 10.97
N LEU A 35 -25.75 -7.22 9.80
CA LEU A 35 -26.29 -6.62 8.59
C LEU A 35 -26.51 -7.72 7.55
N GLU A 36 -27.77 -7.94 7.15
CA GLU A 36 -28.10 -8.88 6.07
C GLU A 36 -27.47 -8.41 4.76
N CYS A 37 -26.76 -9.31 4.08
CA CYS A 37 -26.10 -9.03 2.82
C CYS A 37 -25.78 -10.31 2.04
N ASP A 38 -25.92 -10.23 0.72
CA ASP A 38 -25.59 -11.36 -0.18
C ASP A 38 -24.17 -11.26 -0.76
N LEU A 39 -23.52 -10.09 -0.62
CA LEU A 39 -22.19 -9.79 -1.15
C LEU A 39 -21.42 -8.86 -0.21
N VAL A 40 -20.14 -9.18 0.02
CA VAL A 40 -19.20 -8.34 0.76
C VAL A 40 -18.02 -7.99 -0.15
N LEU A 41 -17.82 -6.69 -0.36
CA LEU A 41 -16.69 -6.15 -1.12
C LEU A 41 -15.68 -5.52 -0.16
N ILE A 42 -14.49 -6.13 -0.06
CA ILE A 42 -13.43 -5.62 0.80
C ILE A 42 -12.61 -4.60 0.02
N ALA A 43 -12.69 -3.33 0.42
CA ALA A 43 -11.97 -2.22 -0.18
C ALA A 43 -11.01 -1.54 0.82
N ALA A 44 -10.26 -2.35 1.58
CA ALA A 44 -9.34 -1.88 2.62
C ALA A 44 -8.03 -1.27 2.07
N GLY A 45 -7.87 -1.19 0.75
CA GLY A 45 -6.65 -0.76 0.08
C GLY A 45 -5.57 -1.83 0.07
N PHE A 46 -4.32 -1.42 -0.18
CA PHE A 46 -3.14 -2.28 -0.21
C PHE A 46 -1.98 -1.60 0.51
N THR A 47 -1.04 -2.41 1.00
CA THR A 47 0.13 -1.92 1.75
C THR A 47 1.35 -1.74 0.85
N GLY A 48 1.47 -2.52 -0.22
CA GLY A 48 2.54 -2.39 -1.20
C GLY A 48 2.38 -3.38 -2.35
N CYS A 49 3.47 -3.71 -3.03
CA CYS A 49 3.43 -4.65 -4.15
C CYS A 49 3.28 -6.09 -3.66
N GLU A 50 2.82 -6.96 -4.55
CA GLU A 50 2.83 -8.40 -4.32
C GLU A 50 4.27 -8.91 -4.11
N LYS A 51 4.45 -9.79 -3.13
CA LYS A 51 5.79 -10.26 -2.72
C LYS A 51 6.59 -10.88 -3.87
N TYR A 52 5.91 -11.64 -4.73
CA TYR A 52 6.56 -12.31 -5.87
C TYR A 52 7.20 -11.32 -6.85
N VAL A 53 6.70 -10.08 -6.94
CA VAL A 53 7.30 -9.04 -7.80
C VAL A 53 8.64 -8.61 -7.22
N ALA A 54 8.67 -8.30 -5.92
CA ALA A 54 9.90 -7.91 -5.25
C ALA A 54 10.96 -9.03 -5.28
N GLU A 55 10.53 -10.27 -5.10
CA GLU A 55 11.39 -11.46 -5.19
C GLU A 55 11.96 -11.66 -6.60
N ALA A 56 11.13 -11.50 -7.65
CA ALA A 56 11.57 -11.64 -9.04
C ALA A 56 12.66 -10.64 -9.44
N PHE A 57 12.62 -9.43 -8.88
CA PHE A 57 13.66 -8.41 -9.09
C PHE A 57 14.77 -8.46 -8.03
N GLY A 58 14.67 -9.30 -7.01
CA GLY A 58 15.64 -9.41 -5.92
C GLY A 58 15.73 -8.15 -5.03
N VAL A 59 14.67 -7.36 -4.93
CA VAL A 59 14.66 -6.08 -4.20
C VAL A 59 14.09 -6.23 -2.80
N GLY A 60 14.62 -5.45 -1.85
CA GLY A 60 14.11 -5.41 -0.48
C GLY A 60 12.78 -4.65 -0.36
N LEU A 61 12.01 -4.98 0.69
CA LEU A 61 10.79 -4.27 1.07
C LEU A 61 10.99 -3.50 2.37
N THR A 62 10.28 -2.37 2.52
CA THR A 62 10.15 -1.63 3.77
C THR A 62 9.18 -2.35 4.73
N PRO A 63 9.14 -1.99 6.03
CA PRO A 63 8.12 -2.51 6.95
C PRO A 63 6.68 -2.24 6.53
N ARG A 64 6.45 -1.29 5.60
CA ARG A 64 5.13 -0.98 5.05
C ARG A 64 4.77 -1.83 3.82
N GLY A 65 5.69 -2.64 3.31
CA GLY A 65 5.46 -3.51 2.14
C GLY A 65 5.78 -2.87 0.78
N THR A 66 6.28 -1.63 0.76
CA THR A 66 6.78 -0.97 -0.45
C THR A 66 8.24 -1.34 -0.73
N VAL A 67 8.71 -1.20 -1.96
CA VAL A 67 10.12 -1.44 -2.31
C VAL A 67 11.01 -0.44 -1.59
N ALA A 68 12.06 -0.94 -0.94
CA ALA A 68 13.06 -0.13 -0.28
C ALA A 68 13.98 0.51 -1.33
N ASP A 69 14.17 1.82 -1.22
CA ASP A 69 15.00 2.61 -2.13
C ASP A 69 15.88 3.61 -1.39
N THR A 70 16.87 4.14 -2.11
CA THR A 70 17.59 5.38 -1.78
C THR A 70 17.54 6.29 -2.99
N ARG A 71 16.71 7.34 -2.93
CA ARG A 71 16.46 8.25 -4.07
C ARG A 71 16.03 7.47 -5.32
N TYR A 72 15.00 6.64 -5.21
CA TYR A 72 14.43 5.79 -6.27
C TYR A 72 15.29 4.59 -6.69
N ALA A 73 16.59 4.57 -6.41
CA ALA A 73 17.44 3.40 -6.66
C ALA A 73 17.21 2.32 -5.60
N THR A 74 16.98 1.08 -6.03
CA THR A 74 16.80 -0.05 -5.11
C THR A 74 18.16 -0.62 -4.67
N SER A 75 18.16 -1.67 -3.84
CA SER A 75 19.37 -2.43 -3.52
C SER A 75 19.99 -3.14 -4.73
N GLN A 76 19.24 -3.30 -5.83
CA GLN A 76 19.72 -3.99 -7.02
C GLN A 76 20.23 -3.00 -8.07
N PRO A 77 21.46 -3.18 -8.60
CA PRO A 77 22.01 -2.29 -9.62
C PRO A 77 21.09 -2.20 -10.83
N LYS A 78 20.86 -0.97 -11.30
CA LYS A 78 20.00 -0.66 -12.47
C LYS A 78 18.52 -0.99 -12.30
N VAL A 79 18.06 -1.26 -11.08
CA VAL A 79 16.64 -1.42 -10.73
C VAL A 79 16.21 -0.24 -9.87
N PHE A 80 15.13 0.42 -10.30
CA PHE A 80 14.60 1.63 -9.67
C PHE A 80 13.11 1.44 -9.37
N ALA A 81 12.60 2.13 -8.35
CA ALA A 81 11.20 2.06 -7.94
C ALA A 81 10.60 3.46 -7.78
N CYS A 82 9.36 3.64 -8.21
CA CYS A 82 8.62 4.90 -8.14
C CYS A 82 7.11 4.66 -8.01
N GLY A 83 6.36 5.72 -7.71
CA GLY A 83 4.91 5.65 -7.54
C GLY A 83 4.53 4.77 -6.36
N ASP A 84 3.39 4.09 -6.45
CA ASP A 84 2.85 3.32 -5.34
C ASP A 84 3.72 2.13 -4.93
N MET A 85 4.56 1.60 -5.84
CA MET A 85 5.57 0.59 -5.48
C MET A 85 6.59 1.09 -4.45
N ARG A 86 6.86 2.40 -4.43
CA ARG A 86 7.82 3.05 -3.53
C ARG A 86 7.13 3.79 -2.38
N ARG A 87 6.18 4.65 -2.72
CA ARG A 87 5.44 5.52 -1.78
C ARG A 87 4.36 4.75 -1.00
N GLY A 88 3.77 3.72 -1.60
CA GLY A 88 2.49 3.15 -1.17
C GLY A 88 1.31 3.92 -1.77
N GLN A 89 0.09 3.47 -1.47
CA GLN A 89 -1.15 4.02 -2.03
C GLN A 89 -1.20 5.56 -2.00
N SER A 90 -1.33 6.17 -3.19
CA SER A 90 -1.32 7.63 -3.32
C SER A 90 -2.18 8.14 -4.49
N LEU A 91 -2.04 9.42 -4.80
CA LEU A 91 -2.71 10.07 -5.92
C LEU A 91 -1.90 9.89 -7.20
N VAL A 92 -2.59 9.85 -8.34
CA VAL A 92 -1.97 9.74 -9.67
C VAL A 92 -0.93 10.86 -9.91
N VAL A 93 -1.17 12.08 -9.41
CA VAL A 93 -0.20 13.19 -9.53
C VAL A 93 1.13 12.90 -8.84
N TRP A 94 1.13 12.13 -7.76
CA TRP A 94 2.35 11.70 -7.09
C TRP A 94 3.10 10.66 -7.89
N ALA A 95 2.40 9.69 -8.48
CA ALA A 95 3.02 8.72 -9.38
C ALA A 95 3.65 9.42 -10.60
N LEU A 96 2.96 10.42 -11.18
CA LEU A 96 3.49 11.22 -12.28
C LEU A 96 4.75 12.00 -11.89
N ARG A 97 4.72 12.66 -10.72
CA ARG A 97 5.87 13.40 -10.22
C ARG A 97 7.06 12.46 -9.97
N GLU A 98 6.86 11.35 -9.27
CA GLU A 98 7.94 10.40 -8.99
C GLU A 98 8.46 9.72 -10.25
N GLY A 99 7.62 9.49 -11.27
CA GLY A 99 8.09 9.00 -12.56
C GLY A 99 9.12 9.95 -13.19
N ARG A 100 8.89 11.27 -13.12
CA ARG A 100 9.83 12.28 -13.62
C ARG A 100 11.11 12.33 -12.78
N ASP A 101 10.97 12.33 -11.46
CA ASP A 101 12.13 12.37 -10.56
C ASP A 101 12.99 11.09 -10.70
N THR A 102 12.35 9.93 -10.91
CA THR A 102 13.04 8.65 -11.14
C THR A 102 13.74 8.64 -12.49
N ALA A 103 13.14 9.22 -13.53
CA ALA A 103 13.79 9.36 -14.82
C ALA A 103 15.09 10.17 -14.73
N ALA A 104 15.11 11.26 -13.95
CA ALA A 104 16.33 12.04 -13.69
C ALA A 104 17.42 11.21 -12.99
N VAL A 105 17.04 10.37 -12.00
CA VAL A 105 18.00 9.48 -11.32
C VAL A 105 18.52 8.37 -12.24
N VAL A 106 17.65 7.80 -13.08
CA VAL A 106 18.06 6.79 -14.07
C VAL A 106 19.04 7.40 -15.07
N ASP A 107 18.73 8.60 -15.58
CA ASP A 107 19.58 9.36 -16.51
C ASP A 107 20.95 9.66 -15.89
N GLU A 108 20.98 10.21 -14.68
CA GLU A 108 22.22 10.47 -13.93
C GLU A 108 23.02 9.17 -13.70
N SER A 109 22.36 8.06 -13.35
CA SER A 109 23.02 6.77 -13.13
C SER A 109 23.65 6.19 -14.40
N LEU A 110 23.11 6.48 -15.58
CA LEU A 110 23.61 5.96 -16.86
C LEU A 110 24.65 6.88 -17.49
N MET A 111 24.46 8.20 -17.36
CA MET A 111 25.23 9.23 -18.06
C MET A 111 26.30 9.89 -17.17
N GLY A 112 26.18 9.77 -15.85
CA GLY A 112 27.01 10.46 -14.86
C GLY A 112 26.58 11.91 -14.55
N TYR A 113 25.56 12.43 -15.23
CA TYR A 113 24.92 13.72 -15.00
C TYR A 113 23.49 13.69 -15.56
N THR A 114 22.65 14.66 -15.19
CA THR A 114 21.31 14.81 -15.79
C THR A 114 20.98 16.26 -16.12
N ASN A 115 20.20 16.47 -17.20
CA ASN A 115 19.66 17.77 -17.63
C ASN A 115 18.13 17.86 -17.45
N LEU A 116 17.53 16.87 -16.78
CA LEU A 116 16.08 16.77 -16.56
C LEU A 116 15.59 17.61 -15.38
#